data_AF-A3JVW0-F1
#
_entry.id   AF-A3JVW0-F1
#
_cell.length_a   1.000
_cell.length_b   1.000
_cell.length_c   1.000
_cell.angle_alpha   90.00
_cell.angle_beta   90.00
_cell.angle_gamma   90.00
#
_symmetry.space_group_name_H-M   'P 1'
#
loop_
_entity.id
_entity.type
_entity.pdbx_description
1 polymer ?
#
loop_
_entity_poly.entity_id
_entity_poly.type
_entity_poly.pdbx_seq_one_letter_code
_entity_poly.pdbx_strand_id
1 'polypeptide(L)'
;MIIKPEEWPDLGQGKQKDLDNDYMIFCSNFNGTWDQYIDAFSDGIPGGLNLFWLTASKFPQSIPITAFKNYINHNSVTTDYFYNATPGSAQRDIKTSICLNEVINTLAEAHATQSPEDFAKTYCEQLTTVQDCLGDPGFGPVASLDTERADLNRASEIERLMSRLNIKKDMK
;
A
#
# COMPACT_ATOMS: atom_id res chain seq x y z
N MET A 1 3.57 -4.32 13.73
CA MET A 1 4.56 -4.30 14.84
C MET A 1 3.78 -4.22 16.14
N ILE A 2 4.25 -4.85 17.23
CA ILE A 2 3.64 -4.72 18.57
C ILE A 2 4.67 -4.05 19.49
N ILE A 3 4.24 -3.09 20.29
CA ILE A 3 5.05 -2.38 21.28
C ILE A 3 4.41 -2.59 22.65
N LYS A 4 5.17 -3.14 23.60
CA LYS A 4 4.70 -3.27 24.98
C LYS A 4 4.79 -1.95 25.75
N PRO A 5 4.00 -1.74 26.81
CA PRO A 5 4.09 -0.56 27.67
C PRO A 5 5.52 -0.22 28.12
N GLU A 6 6.32 -1.23 28.47
CA GLU A 6 7.70 -1.05 28.91
C GLU A 6 8.68 -0.68 27.79
N GLU A 7 8.33 -0.96 26.54
CA GLU A 7 9.12 -0.69 25.33
C GLU A 7 8.72 0.64 24.66
N TRP A 8 7.75 1.35 25.23
CA TRP A 8 7.28 2.62 24.67
C TRP A 8 8.42 3.65 24.63
N PRO A 9 8.67 4.30 23.48
CA PRO A 9 9.82 5.18 23.33
C PRO A 9 9.73 6.42 24.21
N ASP A 10 10.83 6.74 24.89
CA ASP A 10 11.04 8.02 25.59
C ASP A 10 11.93 8.91 24.72
N LEU A 11 11.33 9.95 24.13
CA LEU A 11 11.99 10.93 23.27
C LEU A 11 12.28 12.24 24.03
N GLY A 12 12.28 12.19 25.38
CA GLY A 12 12.47 13.35 26.26
C GLY A 12 11.19 13.78 26.99
N GLN A 13 10.05 13.15 26.70
CA GLN A 13 8.79 13.36 27.41
C GLN A 13 8.66 12.57 28.72
N GLY A 14 9.62 11.68 29.01
CA GLY A 14 9.55 10.75 30.12
C GLY A 14 8.76 9.48 29.78
N LYS A 15 9.04 8.41 30.53
CA LYS A 15 8.33 7.13 30.39
C LYS A 15 6.83 7.32 30.63
N GLN A 16 6.02 6.85 29.67
CA GLN A 16 4.57 6.83 29.82
C GLN A 16 4.18 5.84 30.92
N LYS A 17 3.37 6.29 31.88
CA LYS A 17 3.02 5.52 33.08
C LYS A 17 1.63 4.87 33.00
N ASP A 18 0.79 5.35 32.11
CA ASP A 18 -0.64 5.00 32.03
C ASP A 18 -0.96 4.23 30.73
N LEU A 19 -0.08 3.29 30.34
CA LEU A 19 -0.30 2.41 29.19
C LEU A 19 -0.78 1.04 29.67
N ASP A 20 -2.06 0.76 29.47
CA ASP A 20 -2.71 -0.47 29.96
C ASP A 20 -2.67 -1.63 28.95
N ASN A 21 -2.22 -1.39 27.72
CA ASN A 21 -2.27 -2.37 26.63
C ASN A 21 -0.94 -2.46 25.88
N ASP A 22 -0.71 -3.60 25.24
CA ASP A 22 0.23 -3.70 24.13
C ASP A 22 -0.37 -2.99 22.90
N TYR A 23 0.45 -2.21 22.20
CA TYR A 23 0.01 -1.43 21.06
C TYR A 23 0.49 -2.05 19.76
N MET A 24 -0.45 -2.45 18.91
CA MET A 24 -0.16 -2.84 17.54
C MET A 24 -0.08 -1.61 16.64
N ILE A 25 1.09 -1.35 16.05
CA ILE A 25 1.28 -0.34 15.02
C ILE A 25 1.24 -1.00 13.65
N PHE A 26 0.34 -0.49 12.82
CA PHE A 26 0.22 -0.81 11.41
C PHE A 26 0.53 0.45 10.59
N CYS A 27 1.43 0.34 9.62
CA CYS A 27 1.78 1.42 8.70
C CYS A 27 1.48 0.97 7.28
N SER A 28 0.75 1.80 6.54
CA SER A 28 0.48 1.57 5.12
C SER A 28 0.97 2.78 4.31
N ASN A 29 1.67 2.49 3.22
CA ASN A 29 2.06 3.43 2.18
C ASN A 29 1.26 3.18 0.89
N PHE A 30 0.07 2.60 1.01
CA PHE A 30 -0.78 2.30 -0.13
C PHE A 30 -1.15 3.58 -0.87
N ASN A 31 -0.85 3.57 -2.17
CA ASN A 31 -1.04 4.71 -3.07
C ASN A 31 -2.36 4.57 -3.86
N GLY A 32 -3.47 4.47 -3.14
CA GLY A 32 -4.83 4.38 -3.67
C GLY A 32 -5.82 5.02 -2.69
N THR A 33 -7.11 5.05 -3.01
CA THR A 33 -8.09 5.64 -2.08
C THR A 33 -8.27 4.77 -0.85
N TRP A 34 -8.66 5.41 0.26
CA TRP A 34 -8.95 4.71 1.52
C TRP A 34 -9.98 3.59 1.36
N ASP A 35 -11.03 3.86 0.58
CA ASP A 35 -12.08 2.89 0.30
C ASP A 35 -11.54 1.70 -0.50
N GLN A 36 -10.75 1.93 -1.54
CA GLN A 36 -10.12 0.85 -2.31
C GLN A 36 -9.24 -0.05 -1.46
N TYR A 37 -8.47 0.56 -0.56
CA TYR A 37 -7.60 -0.16 0.34
C TYR A 37 -8.40 -1.12 1.22
N ILE A 38 -9.37 -0.58 1.98
CA ILE A 38 -10.13 -1.38 2.95
C ILE A 38 -11.08 -2.36 2.28
N ASP A 39 -11.70 -1.99 1.16
CA ASP A 39 -12.58 -2.87 0.40
C ASP A 39 -11.78 -4.07 -0.14
N ALA A 40 -10.55 -3.86 -0.64
CA ALA A 40 -9.68 -4.94 -1.11
C ALA A 40 -9.32 -5.96 0.00
N PHE A 41 -9.13 -5.52 1.25
CA PHE A 41 -8.88 -6.45 2.37
C PHE A 41 -10.16 -7.15 2.84
N SER A 42 -11.28 -6.42 2.89
CA SER A 42 -12.57 -6.94 3.33
C SER A 42 -13.10 -8.00 2.35
N ASP A 43 -12.95 -7.78 1.05
CA ASP A 43 -13.42 -8.70 0.02
C ASP A 43 -12.45 -9.88 -0.20
N GLY A 44 -11.14 -9.64 -0.09
CA GLY A 44 -10.12 -10.65 -0.36
C GLY A 44 -9.91 -11.66 0.78
N ILE A 45 -9.89 -11.22 2.04
CA ILE A 45 -9.54 -12.07 3.20
C ILE A 45 -10.27 -11.63 4.50
N PRO A 46 -11.61 -11.66 4.56
CA PRO A 46 -12.34 -11.17 5.75
C PRO A 46 -12.01 -11.96 7.04
N GLY A 47 -11.74 -13.26 6.92
CA GLY A 47 -11.29 -14.09 8.05
C GLY A 47 -9.88 -13.78 8.55
N GLY A 48 -8.99 -13.34 7.65
CA GLY A 48 -7.62 -12.93 7.99
C GLY A 48 -7.60 -11.61 8.75
N LEU A 49 -8.45 -10.65 8.35
CA LEU A 49 -8.64 -9.40 9.10
C LEU A 49 -9.15 -9.67 10.52
N ASN A 50 -10.16 -10.52 10.67
CA ASN A 50 -10.68 -10.83 12.01
C ASN A 50 -9.61 -11.46 12.89
N LEU A 51 -8.77 -12.36 12.36
CA LEU A 51 -7.67 -12.95 13.12
C LEU A 51 -6.66 -11.89 13.58
N PHE A 52 -6.37 -10.92 12.72
CA PHE A 52 -5.33 -9.92 12.96
C PHE A 52 -5.75 -8.88 14.01
N TRP A 53 -7.04 -8.52 14.10
CA TRP A 53 -7.57 -7.55 15.06
C TRP A 53 -8.37 -8.18 16.21
N LEU A 54 -8.46 -9.51 16.31
CA LEU A 54 -9.32 -10.20 17.28
C LEU A 54 -9.09 -9.76 18.73
N THR A 55 -7.84 -9.51 19.09
CA THR A 55 -7.43 -9.12 20.44
C THR A 55 -7.38 -7.60 20.63
N ALA A 56 -7.69 -6.82 19.59
CA ALA A 56 -7.67 -5.38 19.65
C ALA A 56 -8.89 -4.86 20.43
N SER A 57 -8.64 -3.94 21.36
CA SER A 57 -9.70 -3.32 22.16
C SER A 57 -10.78 -2.71 21.28
N LYS A 58 -12.04 -3.09 21.56
CA LYS A 58 -13.26 -2.60 20.89
C LYS A 58 -13.32 -2.87 19.38
N PHE A 59 -12.57 -3.84 18.86
CA PHE A 59 -12.66 -4.23 17.45
C PHE A 59 -14.10 -4.66 17.07
N PRO A 60 -14.74 -4.04 16.06
CA PRO A 60 -16.14 -4.29 15.73
C PRO A 60 -16.38 -5.47 14.78
N GLN A 61 -15.35 -6.29 14.50
CA GLN A 61 -15.28 -7.24 13.38
C GLN A 61 -15.09 -6.54 12.02
N SER A 62 -14.56 -7.27 11.04
CA SER A 62 -14.31 -6.75 9.68
C SER A 62 -15.60 -6.50 8.89
N ILE A 63 -16.69 -7.18 9.26
CA ILE A 63 -18.02 -7.06 8.66
C ILE A 63 -19.01 -6.77 9.80
N PRO A 64 -19.86 -5.72 9.70
CA PRO A 64 -20.06 -4.84 8.55
C PRO A 64 -18.94 -3.79 8.37
N ILE A 65 -18.56 -3.55 7.11
CA ILE A 65 -17.39 -2.73 6.74
C ILE A 65 -17.45 -1.28 7.25
N THR A 66 -18.64 -0.69 7.39
CA THR A 66 -18.80 0.68 7.91
C THR A 66 -18.31 0.82 9.35
N ALA A 67 -18.66 -0.13 10.22
CA ALA A 67 -18.21 -0.10 11.61
C ALA A 67 -16.68 -0.26 11.68
N PHE A 68 -16.13 -1.11 10.83
CA PHE A 68 -14.68 -1.31 10.72
C PHE A 68 -13.95 -0.05 10.22
N LYS A 69 -14.45 0.60 9.16
CA LYS A 69 -13.89 1.88 8.65
C LYS A 69 -13.89 2.96 9.74
N ASN A 70 -14.98 3.08 10.50
CA ASN A 70 -15.07 4.03 11.62
C ASN A 70 -14.04 3.70 12.73
N TYR A 71 -13.90 2.42 13.06
CA TYR A 71 -12.90 1.98 14.04
C TYR A 71 -11.48 2.32 13.60
N ILE A 72 -11.11 2.03 12.35
CA ILE A 72 -9.76 2.35 11.87
C ILE A 72 -9.55 3.87 11.86
N ASN A 73 -10.48 4.65 11.31
CA ASN A 73 -10.37 6.11 11.26
C ASN A 73 -10.18 6.73 12.66
N HIS A 74 -10.85 6.20 13.68
CA HIS A 74 -10.68 6.66 15.06
C HIS A 74 -9.29 6.37 15.64
N ASN A 75 -8.65 5.28 15.21
CA ASN A 75 -7.35 4.82 15.72
C ASN A 75 -6.17 5.18 14.80
N SER A 76 -6.42 5.86 13.69
CA SER A 76 -5.40 6.25 12.70
C SER A 76 -4.75 7.58 13.07
N VAL A 77 -3.43 7.63 12.93
CA VAL A 77 -2.66 8.88 12.90
C VAL A 77 -2.25 9.13 11.46
N THR A 78 -2.65 10.27 10.90
CA THR A 78 -2.31 10.64 9.52
C THR A 78 -1.02 11.45 9.46
N THR A 79 -0.25 11.27 8.38
CA THR A 79 0.91 12.12 8.05
C THR A 79 0.69 12.75 6.69
N ASP A 80 0.94 14.05 6.58
CA ASP A 80 0.86 14.79 5.32
C ASP A 80 2.11 14.61 4.45
N TYR A 81 3.19 14.09 5.05
CA TYR A 81 4.49 13.95 4.42
C TYR A 81 4.93 12.49 4.44
N PHE A 82 5.33 12.01 3.26
CA PHE A 82 6.08 10.78 3.12
C PHE A 82 7.17 10.98 2.07
N TYR A 83 8.29 10.30 2.24
CA TYR A 83 9.37 10.30 1.27
C TYR A 83 9.32 9.01 0.45
N ASN A 84 9.38 9.15 -0.88
CA ASN A 84 9.60 8.05 -1.79
C ASN A 84 10.92 8.28 -2.53
N ALA A 85 11.89 7.39 -2.33
CA ALA A 85 13.19 7.47 -2.98
C ALA A 85 13.11 7.23 -4.50
N THR A 86 12.07 6.53 -4.95
CA THR A 86 11.87 6.14 -6.36
C THR A 86 10.43 6.43 -6.79
N PRO A 87 10.04 7.71 -6.93
CA PRO A 87 8.70 8.07 -7.39
C PRO A 87 8.40 7.46 -8.77
N GLY A 88 7.22 6.85 -8.92
CA GLY A 88 6.80 6.19 -10.16
C GLY A 88 7.24 4.73 -10.30
N SER A 89 8.26 4.29 -9.58
CA SER A 89 8.74 2.91 -9.64
C SER A 89 7.97 1.98 -8.69
N ALA A 90 7.53 0.84 -9.20
CA ALA A 90 7.05 -0.27 -8.40
C ALA A 90 8.24 -1.03 -7.76
N GLN A 91 7.94 -1.87 -6.76
CA GLN A 91 8.96 -2.75 -6.15
C GLN A 91 9.69 -3.61 -7.20
N ARG A 92 8.97 -4.02 -8.25
CA ARG A 92 9.55 -4.80 -9.35
C ARG A 92 10.66 -4.02 -10.06
N ASP A 93 10.42 -2.76 -10.40
CA ASP A 93 11.38 -1.92 -11.13
C ASP A 93 12.68 -1.71 -10.34
N ILE A 94 12.56 -1.57 -9.01
CA ILE A 94 13.73 -1.48 -8.12
C ILE A 94 14.53 -2.78 -8.17
N LYS A 95 13.87 -3.94 -8.10
CA LYS A 95 14.56 -5.24 -8.14
C LYS A 95 15.20 -5.51 -9.49
N THR A 96 14.51 -5.21 -10.58
CA THR A 96 15.02 -5.43 -11.94
C THR A 96 16.16 -4.48 -12.26
N SER A 97 16.13 -3.23 -11.78
CA SER A 97 17.26 -2.30 -11.95
C SER A 97 18.53 -2.77 -11.24
N ILE A 98 18.42 -3.40 -10.06
CA ILE A 98 19.56 -4.01 -9.37
C ILE A 98 20.13 -5.17 -10.20
N CYS A 99 19.28 -6.08 -10.67
CA CYS A 99 19.70 -7.19 -11.54
C CYS A 99 20.40 -6.70 -12.82
N LEU A 100 19.82 -5.69 -13.47
CA LEU A 100 20.40 -5.07 -14.66
C LEU A 100 21.76 -4.42 -14.36
N ASN A 101 21.92 -3.79 -13.19
CA ASN A 101 23.18 -3.18 -12.78
C ASN A 101 24.32 -4.22 -12.66
N GLU A 102 24.04 -5.39 -12.09
CA GLU A 102 25.01 -6.49 -11.97
C GLU A 102 25.50 -6.97 -13.34
N VAL A 103 24.57 -7.10 -14.29
CA VAL A 103 24.91 -7.48 -15.68
C VAL A 103 25.70 -6.39 -16.38
N ILE A 104 25.35 -5.12 -16.20
CA ILE A 104 26.12 -3.99 -16.75
C ILE A 104 27.55 -3.99 -16.22
N ASN A 105 27.76 -4.23 -14.92
CA ASN A 105 29.10 -4.32 -14.35
C ASN A 105 29.90 -5.49 -14.94
N THR A 106 29.26 -6.65 -15.09
CA THR A 106 29.87 -7.83 -15.74
C THR A 106 30.29 -7.51 -17.18
N LEU A 107 29.43 -6.83 -17.94
CA LEU A 107 29.72 -6.41 -19.30
C LEU A 107 30.85 -5.38 -19.36
N ALA A 108 30.93 -4.46 -18.40
CA ALA A 108 32.01 -3.48 -18.32
C ALA A 108 33.38 -4.15 -18.10
N GLU A 109 33.44 -5.16 -17.23
CA GLU A 109 34.65 -5.96 -16.98
C GLU A 109 35.06 -6.78 -18.21
N ALA A 110 34.08 -7.39 -18.89
CA ALA A 110 34.31 -8.13 -20.12
C ALA A 110 34.84 -7.22 -21.23
N HIS A 111 34.23 -6.05 -21.43
CA HIS A 111 34.64 -5.06 -22.41
C HIS A 111 36.09 -4.57 -22.18
N ALA A 112 36.53 -4.48 -20.93
CA ALA A 112 37.88 -4.03 -20.60
C ALA A 112 38.97 -5.06 -20.94
N THR A 113 38.62 -6.34 -21.11
CA THR A 113 39.58 -7.45 -21.21
C THR A 113 39.45 -8.28 -22.48
N GLN A 114 38.28 -8.29 -23.12
CA GLN A 114 37.98 -9.11 -24.30
C GLN A 114 38.24 -8.37 -25.62
N SER A 115 38.43 -9.15 -26.68
CA SER A 115 38.39 -8.64 -28.05
C SER A 115 36.96 -8.18 -28.41
N PRO A 116 36.78 -7.30 -29.42
CA PRO A 116 35.44 -6.92 -29.89
C PRO A 116 34.55 -8.11 -30.25
N GLU A 117 35.12 -9.14 -30.89
CA GLU A 117 34.40 -10.33 -31.32
C GLU A 117 33.94 -11.19 -30.15
N ASP A 118 34.75 -11.31 -29.10
CA ASP A 118 34.38 -12.08 -27.92
C ASP A 118 33.42 -11.31 -27.01
N PHE A 119 33.61 -10.00 -26.89
CA PHE A 119 32.67 -9.12 -26.19
C PHE A 119 31.27 -9.19 -26.82
N ALA A 120 31.17 -9.22 -28.15
CA ALA A 120 29.88 -9.34 -28.83
C ALA A 120 29.13 -10.64 -28.44
N LYS A 121 29.84 -11.75 -28.24
CA LYS A 121 29.24 -13.01 -27.78
C LYS A 121 28.80 -12.91 -26.32
N THR A 122 29.67 -12.42 -25.44
CA THR A 122 29.36 -12.23 -24.02
C THR A 122 28.18 -11.26 -23.85
N TYR A 123 28.11 -10.19 -24.64
CA TYR A 123 26.97 -9.27 -24.65
C TYR A 123 25.65 -9.98 -24.96
N CYS A 124 25.62 -10.77 -26.04
CA CYS A 124 24.43 -11.53 -26.40
C CYS A 124 24.01 -12.52 -25.32
N GLU A 125 24.96 -13.25 -24.74
CA GLU A 125 24.69 -14.19 -23.65
C GLU A 125 24.09 -13.47 -22.43
N GLN A 126 24.75 -12.41 -21.96
CA GLN A 126 24.31 -11.65 -20.80
C GLN A 126 22.94 -10.99 -21.02
N LEU A 127 22.70 -10.42 -22.21
CA LEU A 127 21.42 -9.79 -22.53
C LEU A 127 20.25 -10.75 -22.40
N THR A 128 20.43 -12.03 -22.76
CA THR A 128 19.35 -13.04 -22.63
C THR A 128 18.94 -13.31 -21.18
N THR A 129 19.82 -13.01 -20.21
CA THR A 129 19.54 -13.25 -18.79
C THR A 129 18.67 -12.17 -18.14
N VAL A 130 18.56 -10.98 -18.77
CA VAL A 130 17.91 -9.79 -18.19
C VAL A 130 16.85 -9.17 -19.09
N GLN A 131 16.35 -9.89 -20.09
CA GLN A 131 15.35 -9.34 -21.02
C GLN A 131 14.04 -8.93 -20.34
N ASP A 132 13.69 -9.57 -19.22
CA ASP A 132 12.52 -9.25 -18.39
C ASP A 132 12.77 -8.13 -17.37
N CYS A 133 14.00 -7.63 -17.30
CA CYS A 133 14.43 -6.58 -16.37
C CYS A 133 14.47 -5.18 -17.00
N LEU A 134 14.15 -5.05 -18.29
CA LEU A 134 14.17 -3.80 -19.07
C LEU A 134 12.87 -2.98 -18.94
N GLY A 135 12.25 -3.00 -17.75
CA GLY A 135 11.01 -2.26 -17.49
C GLY A 135 11.21 -0.74 -17.55
N ASP A 136 10.14 -0.03 -17.92
CA ASP A 136 10.13 1.43 -17.96
C ASP A 136 9.46 1.99 -16.69
N PRO A 137 10.17 2.75 -15.84
CA PRO A 137 9.55 3.44 -14.72
C PRO A 137 8.63 4.54 -15.26
N GLY A 138 7.31 4.35 -15.10
CA GLY A 138 6.29 5.32 -15.48
C GLY A 138 5.70 6.05 -14.29
N PHE A 139 4.71 6.91 -14.54
CA PHE A 139 3.76 7.24 -13.47
C PHE A 139 3.12 5.92 -13.04
N GLY A 140 3.43 5.46 -11.83
CA GLY A 140 2.78 4.30 -11.22
C GLY A 140 1.26 4.43 -11.34
N PRO A 141 0.51 3.31 -11.25
CA PRO A 141 -0.94 3.33 -11.48
C PRO A 141 -1.55 4.49 -10.71
N VAL A 142 -2.15 5.43 -11.45
CA VAL A 142 -2.97 6.49 -10.85
C VAL A 142 -4.00 5.76 -10.01
N ALA A 143 -4.15 6.15 -8.74
CA ALA A 143 -5.18 5.63 -7.85
C ALA A 143 -6.47 5.50 -8.67
N SER A 144 -7.03 4.28 -8.74
CA SER A 144 -8.15 4.03 -9.64
C SER A 144 -9.24 5.05 -9.30
N LEU A 145 -9.62 5.87 -10.27
CA LEU A 145 -10.76 6.77 -10.10
C LEU A 145 -12.07 6.00 -10.25
N ASP A 146 -12.04 4.67 -10.41
CA ASP A 146 -13.22 3.88 -10.73
C ASP A 146 -14.19 3.87 -9.55
N THR A 147 -13.72 3.96 -8.30
CA THR A 147 -14.59 4.07 -7.12
C THR A 147 -15.32 5.41 -7.10
N GLU A 148 -14.60 6.53 -7.20
CA GLU A 148 -15.21 7.87 -7.27
C GLU A 148 -16.14 8.01 -8.48
N ARG A 149 -15.74 7.52 -9.66
CA ARG A 149 -16.57 7.52 -10.86
C ARG A 149 -17.79 6.61 -10.71
N ALA A 150 -17.65 5.45 -10.09
CA ALA A 150 -18.77 4.57 -9.82
C ALA A 150 -19.74 5.20 -8.82
N ASP A 151 -19.26 5.91 -7.79
CA ASP A 151 -20.10 6.65 -6.85
C ASP A 151 -20.82 7.82 -7.54
N LEU A 152 -20.14 8.60 -8.39
CA LEU A 152 -20.77 9.64 -9.22
C LEU A 152 -21.83 9.08 -10.16
N ASN A 153 -21.55 7.94 -10.80
CA ASN A 153 -22.51 7.27 -11.68
C ASN A 153 -23.72 6.72 -10.90
N ARG A 154 -23.49 6.21 -9.68
CA ARG A 154 -24.57 5.71 -8.80
C ARG A 154 -25.37 6.82 -8.12
N ALA A 155 -24.81 8.03 -7.97
CA ALA A 155 -25.42 9.14 -7.25
C ALA A 155 -26.83 9.48 -7.76
N SER A 156 -27.00 9.54 -9.09
CA SER A 156 -28.31 9.86 -9.70
C SER A 156 -29.40 8.83 -9.38
N GLU A 157 -29.06 7.54 -9.34
CA GLU A 157 -30.03 6.48 -9.03
C GLU A 157 -30.26 6.38 -7.51
N ILE A 158 -29.25 6.66 -6.67
CA ILE A 158 -29.41 6.78 -5.21
C ILE A 158 -30.35 7.95 -4.88
N GLU A 159 -30.15 9.13 -5.48
CA GLU A 159 -31.04 10.29 -5.30
C GLU A 159 -32.47 9.96 -5.73
N ARG A 160 -32.62 9.26 -6.86
CA ARG A 160 -33.91 8.80 -7.36
C ARG A 160 -34.58 7.80 -6.42
N LEU A 161 -33.82 6.85 -5.86
CA LEU A 161 -34.30 5.88 -4.87
C LEU A 161 -34.67 6.56 -3.56
N MET A 162 -33.85 7.48 -3.05
CA MET A 162 -34.15 8.27 -1.84
C MET A 162 -35.40 9.13 -2.02
N SER A 163 -35.58 9.74 -3.20
CA SER A 163 -36.77 10.52 -3.54
C SER A 163 -38.03 9.64 -3.61
N ARG A 164 -37.90 8.39 -4.06
CA ARG A 164 -39.00 7.40 -4.09
C ARG A 164 -39.32 6.83 -2.72
N LEU A 165 -38.34 6.70 -1.84
CA LEU A 165 -38.49 6.13 -0.50
C LEU A 165 -39.09 7.10 0.52
N ASN A 166 -39.17 8.40 0.20
CA ASN A 166 -39.89 9.44 0.95
C ASN A 166 -39.85 9.28 2.49
N ILE A 167 -38.64 9.17 3.05
CA ILE A 167 -38.47 9.40 4.49
C ILE A 167 -38.68 10.90 4.68
N LYS A 168 -39.90 11.27 5.05
CA LYS A 168 -40.17 12.59 5.60
C LYS A 168 -39.19 12.83 6.74
N LYS A 169 -38.34 13.83 6.57
CA LYS A 169 -37.55 14.42 7.65
C LYS A 169 -38.55 15.16 8.55
N ASP A 170 -39.27 14.42 9.39
CA ASP A 170 -40.12 15.04 10.41
C ASP A 170 -39.20 15.63 11.47
N MET A 171 -38.94 16.93 11.31
CA MET A 171 -38.28 17.77 12.29
C MET A 171 -39.38 18.48 13.08
N LYS A 172 -39.78 17.87 14.21
CA LYS A 172 -40.35 18.52 15.39
C LYS A 172 -39.95 17.74 16.63
#